data_AF-A0A7V9R9I1-F1
#
_entry.id   AF-A0A7V9R9I1-F1
#
_cell.length_a   1.000
_cell.length_b   1.000
_cell.length_c   1.000
_cell.angle_alpha   90.00
_cell.angle_beta   90.00
_cell.angle_gamma   90.00
#
_symmetry.space_group_name_H-M   'P 1'
#
loop_
_entity.id
_entity.type
_entity.pdbx_description
1 polymer ?
#
loop_
_entity_poly.entity_id
_entity_poly.type
_entity_poly.pdbx_seq_one_letter_code
_entity_poly.pdbx_strand_id
1 'polypeptide(L)'
;MERIARWGDAELGRPYAASVVRRDRRAWAAGLTRVNAEPIELPELAASSLELASPPEGTATLAVDGAEADRFVEPALAAAVAELERRGRQRFEAFVAHADRLDDGRWELTVDPL
;
A
#
# COMPACT_ATOMS: atom_id res chain seq x y z
N MET A 1 9.42 -16.42 30.51
CA MET A 1 8.97 -16.66 29.13
C MET A 1 7.57 -16.08 28.99
N GLU A 2 7.47 -14.86 28.49
CA GLU A 2 6.19 -14.15 28.32
C GLU A 2 5.54 -14.53 27.00
N ARG A 3 4.26 -14.90 27.08
CA ARG A 3 3.43 -15.37 25.97
C ARG A 3 2.69 -14.16 25.42
N ILE A 4 3.05 -13.70 24.22
CA ILE A 4 2.30 -12.69 23.47
C ILE A 4 0.87 -13.23 23.29
N ALA A 5 -0.11 -12.52 23.84
CA ALA A 5 -1.51 -12.86 23.62
C ALA A 5 -1.85 -12.54 22.16
N ARG A 6 -2.02 -13.58 21.33
CA ARG A 6 -2.69 -13.49 20.03
C ARG A 6 -4.12 -13.02 20.29
N TRP A 7 -4.41 -11.76 19.98
CA TRP A 7 -5.78 -11.35 19.65
C TRP A 7 -6.08 -11.88 18.24
N GLY A 8 -7.30 -12.42 18.06
CA GLY A 8 -7.67 -13.24 16.90
C GLY A 8 -7.47 -12.57 15.54
N ASP A 9 -7.38 -13.41 14.51
CA ASP A 9 -7.16 -13.12 13.07
C ASP A 9 -8.25 -12.24 12.41
N ALA A 10 -8.68 -11.17 13.06
CA ALA A 10 -9.32 -10.08 12.34
C ALA A 10 -8.21 -9.15 11.86
N GLU A 11 -7.58 -9.50 10.74
CA GLU A 11 -6.83 -8.51 9.98
C GLU A 11 -7.83 -7.42 9.59
N LEU A 12 -7.67 -6.24 10.18
CA LEU A 12 -8.31 -5.06 9.63
C LEU A 12 -7.64 -4.82 8.29
N GLY A 13 -8.29 -5.27 7.22
CA GLY A 13 -7.86 -4.97 5.87
C GLY A 13 -7.71 -3.46 5.69
N ARG A 14 -6.90 -3.06 4.72
CA ARG A 14 -6.90 -1.68 4.23
C ARG A 14 -8.35 -1.25 3.91
N PRO A 15 -8.70 0.03 4.11
CA PRO A 15 -7.82 1.19 4.12
C PRO A 15 -7.64 1.81 5.51
N TYR A 16 -7.33 1.03 6.54
CA TYR A 16 -7.07 1.58 7.87
C TYR A 16 -5.58 1.63 8.18
N ALA A 17 -5.08 2.82 8.52
CA ALA A 17 -3.77 2.97 9.16
C ALA A 17 -3.93 2.77 10.67
N ALA A 18 -3.20 1.81 11.24
CA ALA A 18 -3.19 1.56 12.68
C ALA A 18 -2.03 2.32 13.33
N SER A 19 -2.33 3.05 14.40
CA SER A 19 -1.33 3.68 15.26
C SER A 19 -1.44 3.13 16.67
N VAL A 20 -0.32 2.66 17.22
CA VAL A 20 -0.27 2.15 18.60
C VAL A 20 0.73 2.99 19.38
N VAL A 21 0.28 3.57 20.50
CA VAL A 21 1.11 4.38 21.38
C VAL A 21 1.12 3.78 22.78
N ARG A 22 2.31 3.59 23.34
CA ARG A 22 2.45 3.15 24.73
C ARG A 22 2.13 4.31 25.68
N ARG A 23 1.14 4.14 26.55
CA ARG A 23 0.76 5.16 27.55
C ARG A 23 1.55 5.02 28.85
N ASP A 24 1.76 3.78 29.31
CA ASP A 24 2.56 3.48 30.49
C ASP A 24 3.21 2.08 30.40
N ARG A 25 3.76 1.58 31.52
CA ARG A 25 4.41 0.25 31.55
C ARG A 25 3.48 -0.91 31.18
N ARG A 26 2.17 -0.81 31.44
CA ARG A 26 1.15 -1.86 31.26
C ARG A 26 -0.01 -1.45 30.35
N ALA A 27 -0.06 -0.21 29.87
CA ALA A 27 -1.15 0.30 29.04
C ALA A 27 -0.69 0.77 27.65
N TRP A 28 -1.50 0.43 26.66
CA TRP A 28 -1.37 0.84 25.26
C TRP A 28 -2.68 1.50 24.81
N ALA A 29 -2.57 2.46 23.90
CA ALA A 29 -3.69 2.97 23.13
C ALA A 29 -3.51 2.57 21.67
N ALA A 30 -4.59 2.13 21.05
CA ALA A 30 -4.64 1.87 19.61
C ALA A 30 -5.69 2.81 18.99
N GLY A 31 -5.32 3.43 17.88
CA GLY A 31 -6.22 4.22 17.04
C GLY A 31 -6.20 3.69 15.62
N LEU A 32 -7.32 3.83 14.92
CA LEU A 32 -7.45 3.52 13.50
C LEU A 32 -7.87 4.81 12.80
N THR A 33 -7.14 5.16 11.76
CA THR A 33 -7.53 6.24 10.84
C THR A 33 -7.92 5.60 9.52
N ARG A 34 -9.12 5.91 9.03
CA ARG A 34 -9.52 5.53 7.68
C ARG A 34 -8.73 6.38 6.69
N VAL A 35 -7.94 5.72 5.85
CA VAL A 35 -7.24 6.29 4.71
C VAL A 35 -8.24 6.38 3.56
N ASN A 36 -8.19 7.47 2.80
CA ASN A 36 -9.02 7.62 1.61
C ASN A 36 -8.49 6.68 0.53
N ALA A 37 -9.12 5.52 0.41
CA ALA A 37 -8.85 4.60 -0.67
C ALA A 37 -9.87 4.75 -1.80
N GLU A 38 -9.37 4.69 -3.03
CA GLU A 38 -10.19 4.69 -4.24
C GLU A 38 -10.11 3.35 -4.96
N PRO A 39 -11.24 2.78 -5.41
CA PRO A 39 -11.20 1.61 -6.27
C PRO A 39 -10.65 2.00 -7.66
N ILE A 40 -9.68 1.26 -8.15
CA ILE A 40 -9.13 1.38 -9.51
C ILE A 40 -9.14 0.01 -10.22
N GLU A 41 -9.02 0.06 -11.53
CA GLU A 41 -8.80 -1.13 -12.36
C GLU A 41 -7.34 -1.12 -12.82
N LEU A 42 -6.65 -2.24 -12.59
CA LEU A 42 -5.33 -2.50 -13.12
C LEU A 42 -5.41 -3.72 -14.05
N PRO A 43 -4.43 -3.91 -14.96
CA PRO A 43 -4.31 -5.15 -15.73
C PRO A 43 -4.33 -6.38 -14.83
N GLU A 44 -4.67 -7.53 -15.41
CA GLU A 44 -4.58 -8.79 -14.67
C GLU A 44 -3.12 -9.10 -14.34
N LEU A 45 -2.82 -9.16 -13.04
CA LEU A 45 -1.49 -9.41 -12.50
C LEU A 45 -1.55 -10.65 -11.59
N ALA A 46 -0.44 -11.37 -11.51
CA ALA A 46 -0.25 -12.42 -10.50
C ALA A 46 -0.04 -11.83 -9.08
N ALA A 47 0.23 -10.53 -8.99
CA ALA A 47 0.44 -9.81 -7.75
C ALA A 47 -0.84 -9.63 -6.93
N SER A 48 -0.67 -9.52 -5.62
CA SER A 48 -1.73 -9.17 -4.66
C SER A 48 -1.59 -7.74 -4.13
N SER A 49 -0.39 -7.17 -4.18
CA SER A 49 -0.11 -5.79 -3.78
C SER A 49 1.00 -5.16 -4.64
N LEU A 50 0.88 -3.86 -4.86
CA LEU A 50 1.87 -3.02 -5.53
C LEU A 50 2.17 -1.80 -4.67
N GLU A 51 3.43 -1.40 -4.59
CA GLU A 51 3.87 -0.16 -3.95
C GLU A 51 4.83 0.58 -4.88
N LEU A 52 4.45 1.79 -5.30
CA LEU A 52 5.27 2.66 -6.13
C LEU A 52 5.68 3.88 -5.32
N ALA A 53 6.97 4.00 -5.00
CA ALA A 53 7.54 5.21 -4.44
C ALA A 53 8.12 6.07 -5.57
N SER A 54 7.54 7.26 -5.77
CA SER A 54 7.90 8.20 -6.83
C SER A 54 8.43 9.50 -6.21
N PRO A 55 9.76 9.73 -6.21
CA PRO A 55 10.34 10.99 -5.76
C PRO A 55 10.05 12.14 -6.75
N PRO A 56 10.25 13.42 -6.36
CA PRO A 56 10.05 14.54 -7.25
C PRO A 56 11.07 14.52 -8.40
N GLU A 57 12.31 14.11 -8.10
CA GLU A 57 13.39 13.87 -9.04
C GLU A 57 14.03 12.50 -8.75
N GLY A 58 14.47 11.78 -9.80
CA GLY A 58 15.14 10.49 -9.65
C GLY A 58 14.34 9.31 -10.21
N THR A 59 14.74 8.10 -9.83
CA THR A 59 14.13 6.86 -10.30
C THR A 59 13.08 6.38 -9.31
N ALA A 60 11.85 6.16 -9.77
CA ALA A 60 10.81 5.53 -8.97
C ALA A 60 11.18 4.07 -8.65
N THR A 61 10.84 3.62 -7.44
CA THR A 61 11.03 2.23 -7.01
C THR A 61 9.68 1.54 -6.89
N LEU A 62 9.62 0.30 -7.36
CA LEU A 62 8.43 -0.54 -7.33
C LEU A 62 8.69 -1.74 -6.42
N ALA A 63 7.76 -2.01 -5.52
CA ALA A 63 7.65 -3.29 -4.85
C ALA A 63 6.37 -4.02 -5.28
N VAL A 64 6.48 -5.33 -5.46
CA VAL A 64 5.39 -6.24 -5.79
C VAL A 64 5.34 -7.28 -4.68
N ASP A 65 4.19 -7.41 -4.01
CA ASP A 65 4.02 -8.31 -2.87
C ASP A 65 5.09 -8.12 -1.77
N GLY A 66 5.49 -6.85 -1.58
CA GLY A 66 6.50 -6.43 -0.59
C GLY A 66 7.95 -6.71 -0.98
N ALA A 67 8.21 -7.27 -2.18
CA ALA A 67 9.56 -7.45 -2.72
C ALA A 67 9.87 -6.40 -3.77
N GLU A 68 11.07 -5.79 -3.71
CA GLU A 68 11.51 -4.85 -4.74
C GLU A 68 11.56 -5.56 -6.10
N ALA A 69 10.90 -4.98 -7.10
CA ALA A 69 10.81 -5.55 -8.43
C ALA A 69 12.01 -5.10 -9.26
N ASP A 70 12.79 -6.08 -9.73
CA ASP A 70 13.81 -5.83 -10.74
C ASP A 70 13.16 -5.40 -12.07
N ARG A 71 13.86 -4.53 -12.82
CA ARG A 71 13.38 -3.77 -13.98
C ARG A 71 12.91 -4.59 -15.20
N PHE A 72 12.73 -5.91 -15.09
CA PHE A 72 12.09 -6.75 -16.10
C PHE A 72 10.58 -6.69 -15.92
N VAL A 73 9.99 -5.59 -16.38
CA VAL A 73 8.57 -5.32 -16.19
C VAL A 73 7.79 -5.99 -17.32
N GLU A 74 7.05 -7.05 -17.00
CA GLU A 74 6.02 -7.60 -17.89
C GLU A 74 5.11 -6.46 -18.39
N PRO A 75 4.62 -6.48 -19.65
CA PRO A 75 3.82 -5.37 -20.19
C PRO A 75 2.62 -4.96 -19.32
N ALA A 76 1.98 -5.94 -18.67
CA ALA A 76 0.89 -5.71 -17.74
C ALA A 76 1.34 -4.92 -16.50
N LEU A 77 2.48 -5.29 -15.90
CA LEU A 77 3.04 -4.59 -14.76
C LEU A 77 3.47 -3.16 -15.13
N ALA A 78 3.98 -2.95 -16.34
CA ALA A 78 4.37 -1.61 -16.81
C ALA A 78 3.16 -0.70 -16.97
N ALA A 79 2.06 -1.22 -17.51
CA ALA A 79 0.80 -0.49 -17.60
C ALA A 79 0.21 -0.18 -16.20
N ALA A 80 0.32 -1.10 -15.25
CA ALA A 80 -0.10 -0.87 -13.88
C ALA A 80 0.73 0.25 -13.21
N VAL A 81 2.05 0.20 -13.32
CA VAL A 81 2.96 1.24 -12.81
C VAL A 81 2.63 2.61 -13.40
N ALA A 82 2.40 2.69 -14.72
CA ALA A 82 2.05 3.95 -15.38
C ALA A 82 0.73 4.53 -14.86
N GLU A 83 -0.27 3.69 -14.58
CA GLU A 83 -1.54 4.13 -13.99
C GLU A 83 -1.35 4.62 -12.54
N LEU A 84 -0.59 3.89 -11.72
CA LEU A 84 -0.26 4.32 -10.35
C LEU A 84 0.48 5.66 -10.35
N GLU A 85 1.46 5.81 -11.24
CA GLU A 85 2.21 7.06 -11.37
C GLU A 85 1.30 8.21 -11.79
N ARG A 86 0.45 8.01 -12.80
CA ARG A 86 -0.52 9.02 -13.25
C ARG A 86 -1.44 9.47 -12.12
N ARG A 87 -1.97 8.52 -11.33
CA ARG A 87 -2.87 8.79 -10.19
C ARG A 87 -2.17 9.49 -9.04
N GLY A 88 -0.91 9.15 -8.79
CA GLY A 88 -0.09 9.79 -7.77
C GLY A 88 0.28 11.23 -8.13
N ARG A 89 0.75 11.46 -9.36
CA ARG A 89 1.13 12.79 -9.88
C ARG A 89 -0.05 13.77 -9.98
N GLN A 90 -1.28 13.27 -10.06
CA GLN A 90 -2.48 14.11 -9.97
C GLN A 90 -2.69 14.72 -8.57
N ARG A 91 -2.04 14.17 -7.53
CA ARG A 91 -2.24 14.54 -6.13
C ARG A 91 -1.01 15.21 -5.53
N PHE A 92 0.18 14.64 -5.77
CA PHE A 92 1.42 15.11 -5.17
C PHE A 92 2.57 15.06 -6.18
N GLU A 93 3.54 15.95 -5.99
CA GLU A 93 4.78 15.93 -6.75
C GLU A 93 5.68 14.76 -6.35
N ALA A 94 5.69 14.39 -5.07
CA ALA A 94 6.38 13.23 -4.52
C ALA A 94 5.38 12.39 -3.72
N PHE A 95 5.35 11.08 -3.94
CA PHE A 95 4.33 10.21 -3.33
C PHE A 95 4.76 8.75 -3.20
N VAL A 96 4.04 8.03 -2.35
CA VAL A 96 3.93 6.58 -2.37
C VAL A 96 2.50 6.21 -2.76
N ALA A 97 2.35 5.40 -3.80
CA ALA A 97 1.08 4.85 -4.23
C ALA A 97 1.04 3.35 -3.89
N HIS A 98 0.07 2.94 -3.08
CA HIS A 98 -0.18 1.54 -2.77
C HIS A 98 -1.44 1.07 -3.45
N ALA A 99 -1.39 -0.07 -4.10
CA ALA A 99 -2.57 -0.74 -4.62
C ALA A 99 -2.64 -2.17 -4.09
N ASP A 100 -3.77 -2.54 -3.50
CA ASP A 100 -4.03 -3.88 -2.98
C ASP A 100 -5.18 -4.52 -3.75
N ARG A 101 -5.02 -5.79 -4.14
CA ARG A 101 -6.01 -6.51 -4.94
C ARG A 101 -7.24 -6.86 -4.10
N LEU A 102 -8.41 -6.67 -4.70
CA LEU A 102 -9.72 -7.06 -4.18
C LEU A 102 -10.19 -8.36 -4.85
N ASP A 103 -11.15 -9.05 -4.20
CA ASP A 103 -11.64 -10.38 -4.61
C ASP A 103 -12.27 -10.45 -6.02
N ASP A 104 -12.59 -9.31 -6.65
CA ASP A 104 -13.20 -9.22 -7.97
C ASP A 104 -12.27 -8.67 -9.07
N GLY A 105 -10.96 -8.69 -8.81
CA GLY A 105 -9.95 -8.21 -9.77
C GLY A 105 -9.83 -6.68 -9.82
N ARG A 106 -10.59 -5.96 -8.99
CA ARG A 106 -10.35 -4.53 -8.73
C ARG A 106 -9.22 -4.37 -7.74
N TRP A 107 -8.71 -3.15 -7.65
CA TRP A 107 -7.65 -2.79 -6.73
C TRP A 107 -8.09 -1.60 -5.87
N GLU A 108 -7.72 -1.62 -4.61
CA GLU A 108 -7.87 -0.51 -3.69
C GLU A 108 -6.59 0.33 -3.69
N LEU A 109 -6.67 1.59 -4.14
CA LEU A 109 -5.53 2.51 -4.23
C LEU A 109 -5.53 3.53 -3.08
N THR A 110 -4.39 3.67 -2.41
CA THR A 110 -4.07 4.80 -1.54
C THR A 110 -2.86 5.56 -2.09
N VAL A 111 -2.86 6.88 -1.93
CA VAL A 111 -1.72 7.73 -2.32
C VAL A 111 -1.38 8.65 -1.16
N ASP A 112 -0.17 8.53 -0.66
CA ASP A 112 0.36 9.33 0.43
C ASP A 112 1.53 10.19 -0.06
N PRO A 113 1.71 11.41 0.47
CA PRO A 113 2.88 12.23 0.15
C PRO A 113 4.15 11.59 0.73
N LEU A 114 5.27 11.69 0.00
CA LEU A 114 6.59 11.23 0.45
C LEU A 114 7.29 12.27 1.34
#